data_AF-A0A847QUM9-F1
#
_entry.id   AF-A0A847QUM9-F1
#
_cell.length_a   1.000
_cell.length_b   1.000
_cell.length_c   1.000
_cell.angle_alpha   90.00
_cell.angle_beta   90.00
_cell.angle_gamma   90.00
#
_symmetry.space_group_name_H-M   'P 1'
#
loop_
_entity.id
_entity.type
_entity.pdbx_description
1 polymer ?
#
loop_
_entity_poly.entity_id
_entity_poly.type
_entity_poly.pdbx_seq_one_letter_code
_entity_poly.pdbx_strand_id
1 'polypeptide(L)'
;MKKFIFKLISILSIFTILIGANSIDVANAESNVEKQELVRYVQGYEDEILGKANNNTEIEINKTQSSKSDLITPKNILPNKVVLDWVATENSIILKITNWGLDSVDLVYGTIDTGNMKKNFNVAIVMPGTSTHTITGVPLLTCKENIKITWSAKDGENVFASSVVSTGSREIPSDLLNLWSPGSKGSRSACLDYHFNKHGKEVSASNICQYVRMADNVRKDVIKKNLKPIRSVPGATANCYRYEYGIYYLHVVCVNDVPSGDLVSFGKKY
;
A
#
# COMPACT_ATOMS: atom_id res chain seq x y z
N MET A 1 -56.71 -9.25 -15.43
CA MET A 1 -55.65 -9.01 -16.44
C MET A 1 -54.41 -8.50 -15.71
N LYS A 2 -53.26 -9.18 -15.86
CA LYS A 2 -51.84 -8.71 -15.75
C LYS A 2 -51.50 -7.72 -14.61
N LYS A 3 -50.51 -7.91 -13.73
CA LYS A 3 -49.21 -8.61 -13.78
C LYS A 3 -48.59 -8.58 -12.37
N PHE A 4 -47.77 -9.59 -12.05
CA PHE A 4 -46.73 -9.58 -11.01
C PHE A 4 -45.81 -8.35 -11.10
N ILE A 5 -45.23 -7.89 -9.97
CA ILE A 5 -43.79 -7.59 -9.80
C ILE A 5 -43.45 -7.26 -8.33
N PHE A 6 -42.22 -7.58 -7.97
CA PHE A 6 -41.61 -7.90 -6.69
C PHE A 6 -41.31 -6.76 -5.70
N LYS A 7 -41.13 -7.18 -4.43
CA LYS A 7 -40.48 -6.52 -3.28
C LYS A 7 -39.20 -5.75 -3.61
N LEU A 8 -38.99 -4.62 -2.94
CA LEU A 8 -37.70 -4.25 -2.34
C LEU A 8 -37.96 -3.48 -1.03
N ILE A 9 -37.58 -4.07 0.10
CA ILE A 9 -37.53 -3.41 1.42
C ILE A 9 -36.11 -2.86 1.54
N SER A 10 -35.92 -1.54 1.47
CA SER A 10 -34.66 -0.92 1.88
C SER A 10 -34.77 -0.48 3.34
N ILE A 11 -33.95 -1.10 4.19
CA ILE A 11 -33.80 -0.76 5.60
C ILE A 11 -33.13 0.62 5.70
N LEU A 12 -33.85 1.56 6.30
CA LEU A 12 -33.37 2.86 6.72
C LEU A 12 -32.77 2.70 8.12
N SER A 13 -31.45 2.75 8.26
CA SER A 13 -30.78 2.79 9.57
C SER A 13 -30.32 4.22 9.85
N ILE A 14 -31.03 4.86 10.77
CA ILE A 14 -30.78 6.21 11.30
C ILE A 14 -29.61 6.13 12.28
N PHE A 15 -28.52 6.86 12.03
CA PHE A 15 -27.52 7.18 13.06
C PHE A 15 -27.81 8.57 13.61
N THR A 16 -28.29 8.63 14.85
CA THR A 16 -28.37 9.87 15.64
C THR A 16 -27.01 10.10 16.30
N ILE A 17 -26.34 11.18 15.94
CA ILE A 17 -25.14 11.68 16.64
C ILE A 17 -25.60 12.79 17.58
N LEU A 18 -25.44 12.55 18.88
CA LEU A 18 -25.64 13.53 19.94
C LEU A 18 -24.41 14.45 19.98
N ILE A 19 -24.56 15.71 19.57
CA ILE A 19 -23.50 16.72 19.66
C ILE A 19 -23.72 17.53 20.93
N GLY A 20 -22.85 17.33 21.92
CA GLY A 20 -22.71 18.24 23.06
C GLY A 20 -22.14 19.58 22.58
N ALA A 21 -22.84 20.66 22.92
CA ALA A 21 -22.49 22.02 22.55
C ALA A 21 -21.15 22.43 23.18
N ASN A 22 -20.21 22.85 22.33
CA ASN A 22 -19.17 23.81 22.68
C ASN A 22 -18.94 24.70 21.46
N SER A 23 -18.99 26.00 21.67
CA SER A 23 -18.90 27.06 20.67
C SER A 23 -17.57 26.97 19.91
N ILE A 24 -17.61 26.51 18.66
CA ILE A 24 -16.46 26.54 17.76
C ILE A 24 -16.54 27.83 16.96
N ASP A 25 -15.50 28.66 17.04
CA ASP A 25 -15.28 29.80 16.14
C ASP A 25 -15.47 29.35 14.69
N VAL A 26 -16.49 29.91 14.04
CA VAL A 26 -16.98 29.48 12.71
C VAL A 26 -15.88 29.58 11.65
N ALA A 27 -14.95 30.53 11.79
CA ALA A 27 -13.81 30.69 10.88
C ALA A 27 -12.75 29.57 11.02
N ASN A 28 -12.60 28.95 12.20
CA ASN A 28 -11.68 27.82 12.40
C ASN A 28 -12.34 26.48 12.05
N ALA A 29 -13.67 26.38 12.18
CA ALA A 29 -14.43 25.21 11.79
C ALA A 29 -14.34 24.96 10.28
N GLU A 30 -14.52 25.97 9.43
CA GLU A 30 -14.46 25.81 7.96
C GLU A 30 -13.08 25.32 7.47
N SER A 31 -11.98 25.83 8.05
CA SER A 31 -10.62 25.39 7.68
C SER A 31 -10.31 23.95 8.11
N ASN A 32 -10.91 23.49 9.20
CA ASN A 32 -10.76 22.11 9.69
C ASN A 32 -11.69 21.15 8.94
N VAL A 33 -12.87 21.61 8.51
CA VAL A 33 -13.81 20.84 7.70
C VAL A 33 -13.25 20.61 6.29
N GLU A 34 -12.66 21.62 5.61
CA GLU A 34 -12.00 21.39 4.31
C GLU A 34 -10.79 20.44 4.42
N LYS A 35 -10.01 20.53 5.51
CA LYS A 35 -8.92 19.57 5.77
C LYS A 35 -9.45 18.17 6.08
N GLN A 36 -10.54 18.05 6.83
CA GLN A 36 -11.14 16.75 7.18
C GLN A 36 -11.90 16.10 6.01
N GLU A 37 -12.52 16.88 5.12
CA GLU A 37 -13.18 16.35 3.92
C GLU A 37 -12.18 15.72 2.94
N LEU A 38 -11.01 16.34 2.74
CA LEU A 38 -9.97 15.79 1.85
C LEU A 38 -9.24 14.57 2.47
N VAL A 39 -9.19 14.47 3.80
CA VAL A 39 -8.61 13.30 4.49
C VAL A 39 -9.54 12.08 4.46
N ARG A 40 -10.85 12.26 4.25
CA ARG A 40 -11.85 11.16 4.30
C ARG A 40 -11.87 10.21 3.09
N TYR A 41 -11.17 10.51 1.99
CA TYR A 41 -11.31 9.75 0.72
C TYR A 41 -10.15 8.78 0.39
N VAL A 42 -9.42 8.29 1.39
CA VAL A 42 -8.25 7.38 1.17
C VAL A 42 -8.56 5.91 1.49
N GLN A 43 -9.66 5.61 2.17
CA GLN A 43 -9.99 4.24 2.55
C GLN A 43 -10.71 3.51 1.42
N GLY A 44 -10.01 2.65 0.70
CA GLY A 44 -10.63 1.77 -0.29
C GLY A 44 -9.69 0.90 -1.12
N TYR A 45 -8.38 1.14 -1.09
CA TYR A 45 -7.39 0.45 -1.95
C TYR A 45 -6.24 -0.21 -1.19
N GLU A 46 -6.25 -0.22 0.15
CA GLU A 46 -5.11 -0.74 0.93
C GLU A 46 -4.86 -2.25 0.76
N ASP A 47 -5.84 -2.97 0.21
CA ASP A 47 -5.83 -4.43 0.02
C ASP A 47 -5.54 -4.87 -1.42
N GLU A 48 -5.37 -3.95 -2.38
CA GLU A 48 -5.04 -4.32 -3.76
C GLU A 48 -3.65 -4.97 -3.82
N ILE A 49 -3.55 -6.14 -4.45
CA ILE A 49 -2.28 -6.84 -4.63
C ILE A 49 -1.51 -6.20 -5.78
N LEU A 50 -0.41 -5.52 -5.46
CA LEU A 50 0.45 -4.80 -6.39
C LEU A 50 1.72 -5.56 -6.77
N GLY A 51 2.01 -6.65 -6.06
CA GLY A 51 3.23 -7.41 -6.25
C GLY A 51 3.23 -8.72 -5.50
N LYS A 52 4.22 -9.55 -5.80
CA LYS A 52 4.37 -10.88 -5.21
C LYS A 52 5.81 -11.35 -5.24
N ALA A 53 6.08 -12.42 -4.50
CA ALA A 53 7.31 -13.18 -4.59
C ALA A 53 7.53 -13.71 -6.02
N ASN A 54 8.79 -13.75 -6.45
CA ASN A 54 9.20 -14.42 -7.69
C ASN A 54 9.02 -15.94 -7.57
N ASN A 55 9.26 -16.46 -6.37
CA ASN A 55 9.13 -17.86 -6.03
C ASN A 55 8.86 -18.01 -4.53
N ASN A 56 8.21 -19.11 -4.17
CA ASN A 56 8.14 -19.53 -2.79
C ASN A 56 9.54 -19.90 -2.31
N THR A 57 9.81 -19.65 -1.03
CA THR A 57 11.06 -20.06 -0.40
C THR A 57 10.77 -21.00 0.74
N GLU A 58 11.70 -21.90 1.02
CA GLU A 58 11.45 -22.97 1.97
C GLU A 58 12.65 -23.23 2.87
N ILE A 59 12.33 -23.67 4.08
CA ILE A 59 13.26 -24.18 5.07
C ILE A 59 12.82 -25.62 5.36
N GLU A 60 13.69 -26.57 5.04
CA GLU A 60 13.53 -27.96 5.46
C GLU A 60 14.25 -28.18 6.78
N ILE A 61 13.49 -28.60 7.79
CA ILE A 61 14.01 -28.89 9.12
C ILE A 61 14.49 -30.34 9.10
N ASN A 62 15.75 -30.53 8.69
CA ASN A 62 16.42 -31.82 8.78
C ASN A 62 16.85 -32.05 10.24
N LYS A 63 16.20 -32.99 10.93
CA LYS A 63 16.72 -33.50 12.21
C LYS A 63 17.97 -34.35 11.95
N THR A 64 19.16 -33.83 12.23
CA THR A 64 20.40 -34.61 12.38
C THR A 64 21.24 -33.98 13.50
N GLN A 65 21.75 -34.65 14.55
CA GLN A 65 21.75 -36.06 14.98
C GLN A 65 21.64 -36.10 16.52
N SER A 66 20.84 -37.02 17.06
CA SER A 66 21.02 -37.48 18.45
C SER A 66 22.34 -38.23 18.54
N SER A 67 23.33 -37.65 19.20
CA SER A 67 24.53 -38.37 19.63
C SER A 67 24.19 -39.28 20.80
N LYS A 68 23.63 -40.46 20.53
CA LYS A 68 23.85 -41.69 21.31
C LYS A 68 23.18 -42.88 20.64
N SER A 69 23.97 -43.93 20.52
CA SER A 69 23.62 -45.28 20.11
C SER A 69 22.31 -45.74 20.73
N ASP A 70 21.28 -45.88 19.91
CA ASP A 70 20.54 -47.12 19.72
C ASP A 70 19.59 -46.94 18.53
N LEU A 71 19.68 -47.86 17.57
CA LEU A 71 18.90 -47.86 16.34
C LEU A 71 17.43 -48.15 16.65
N ILE A 72 16.64 -47.09 16.84
CA ILE A 72 15.23 -47.08 16.44
C ILE A 72 15.12 -46.00 15.39
N THR A 73 15.13 -46.38 14.11
CA THR A 73 14.73 -45.48 13.02
C THR A 73 13.22 -45.28 13.16
N PRO A 74 12.72 -44.08 13.53
CA PRO A 74 11.29 -43.85 13.57
C PRO A 74 10.84 -43.81 12.11
N LYS A 75 10.08 -44.83 11.69
CA LYS A 75 9.76 -45.12 10.29
C LYS A 75 8.72 -44.16 9.66
N ASN A 76 8.56 -42.96 10.20
CA ASN A 76 7.69 -41.89 9.68
C ASN A 76 7.97 -40.58 10.44
N ILE A 77 9.05 -39.89 10.09
CA ILE A 77 9.21 -38.47 10.47
C ILE A 77 9.22 -37.70 9.16
N LEU A 78 8.04 -37.20 8.75
CA LEU A 78 7.99 -36.21 7.69
C LEU A 78 8.91 -35.05 8.09
N PRO A 79 9.81 -34.56 7.23
CA PRO A 79 10.61 -33.39 7.55
C PRO A 79 9.68 -32.21 7.85
N ASN A 80 9.87 -31.53 8.99
CA ASN A 80 9.13 -30.29 9.25
C ASN A 80 9.59 -29.27 8.21
N LYS A 81 8.73 -28.90 7.27
CA LYS A 81 9.08 -27.97 6.19
C LYS A 81 8.24 -26.71 6.32
N VAL A 82 8.90 -25.55 6.37
CA VAL A 82 8.22 -24.26 6.39
C VAL A 82 8.41 -23.60 5.03
N VAL A 83 7.32 -23.22 4.39
CA VAL A 83 7.31 -22.49 3.13
C VAL A 83 6.80 -21.08 3.36
N LEU A 84 7.55 -20.09 2.90
CA LEU A 84 7.15 -18.69 2.87
C LEU A 84 6.86 -18.27 1.42
N ASP A 85 5.64 -17.82 1.21
CA ASP A 85 5.19 -17.05 0.05
C ASP A 85 4.69 -15.68 0.54
N TRP A 86 4.57 -14.70 -0.34
CA TRP A 86 4.07 -13.38 0.03
C TRP A 86 3.53 -12.60 -1.17
N VAL A 87 2.58 -11.72 -0.86
CA VAL A 87 2.07 -10.69 -1.76
C VAL A 87 2.21 -9.32 -1.11
N ALA A 88 2.24 -8.26 -1.91
CA ALA A 88 2.45 -6.90 -1.44
C ALA A 88 1.31 -6.00 -1.89
N THR A 89 0.89 -5.09 -1.00
CA THR A 89 -0.12 -4.05 -1.29
C THR A 89 0.55 -2.68 -1.35
N GLU A 90 -0.20 -1.60 -1.24
CA GLU A 90 0.33 -0.23 -1.17
C GLU A 90 1.03 0.08 0.16
N ASN A 91 0.60 -0.58 1.25
CA ASN A 91 1.01 -0.24 2.62
C ASN A 91 1.52 -1.43 3.44
N SER A 92 1.43 -2.64 2.89
CA SER A 92 1.69 -3.87 3.65
C SER A 92 2.34 -4.96 2.80
N ILE A 93 2.96 -5.92 3.48
CA ILE A 93 3.33 -7.22 2.92
C ILE A 93 2.49 -8.29 3.63
N ILE A 94 1.81 -9.14 2.86
CA ILE A 94 1.01 -10.25 3.37
C ILE A 94 1.82 -11.52 3.20
N LEU A 95 2.30 -12.06 4.31
CA LEU A 95 3.05 -13.32 4.36
C LEU A 95 2.07 -14.49 4.38
N LYS A 96 2.32 -15.50 3.54
CA LYS A 96 1.62 -16.78 3.54
C LYS A 96 2.62 -17.85 3.96
N ILE A 97 2.51 -18.29 5.21
CA ILE A 97 3.42 -19.25 5.82
C ILE A 97 2.73 -20.60 5.87
N THR A 98 3.33 -21.61 5.25
CA THR A 98 2.83 -23.00 5.29
C THR A 98 3.80 -23.87 6.06
N ASN A 99 3.37 -24.39 7.20
CA ASN A 99 4.08 -25.42 7.94
C ASN A 99 3.54 -26.80 7.53
N TRP A 100 4.39 -27.59 6.86
CA TRP A 100 4.10 -28.96 6.44
C TRP A 100 4.43 -30.01 7.52
N GLY A 101 4.99 -29.58 8.64
CA GLY A 101 5.26 -30.43 9.80
C GLY A 101 3.99 -30.88 10.50
N LEU A 102 4.12 -31.91 11.33
CA LEU A 102 3.05 -32.38 12.21
C LEU A 102 2.89 -31.50 13.46
N ASP A 103 3.96 -30.81 13.85
CA ASP A 103 4.04 -29.97 15.04
C ASP A 103 4.20 -28.50 14.67
N SER A 104 3.89 -27.60 15.61
CA SER A 104 4.08 -26.16 15.44
C SER A 104 5.56 -25.78 15.37
N VAL A 105 5.86 -24.71 14.63
CA VAL A 105 7.17 -24.05 14.67
C VAL A 105 7.07 -22.81 15.56
N ASP A 106 7.94 -22.69 16.57
CA ASP A 106 7.83 -21.66 17.60
C ASP A 106 7.92 -20.23 17.04
N LEU A 107 8.77 -20.02 16.04
CA LEU A 107 9.02 -18.68 15.53
C LEU A 107 9.47 -18.69 14.07
N VAL A 108 8.77 -17.92 13.23
CA VAL A 108 9.24 -17.47 11.91
C VAL A 108 9.50 -15.98 11.98
N TYR A 109 10.69 -15.53 11.62
CA TYR A 109 11.10 -14.14 11.77
C TYR A 109 12.04 -13.70 10.67
N GLY A 110 12.13 -12.39 10.47
CA GLY A 110 12.98 -11.86 9.43
C GLY A 110 12.90 -10.36 9.24
N THR A 111 13.46 -9.91 8.13
CA THR A 111 13.50 -8.52 7.71
C THR A 111 13.04 -8.39 6.27
N ILE A 112 12.05 -7.52 6.05
CA ILE A 112 11.62 -7.04 4.74
C ILE A 112 12.48 -5.83 4.40
N ASP A 113 13.08 -5.81 3.22
CA ASP A 113 13.89 -4.73 2.66
C ASP A 113 13.32 -4.35 1.29
N THR A 114 12.80 -3.13 1.15
CA THR A 114 12.25 -2.62 -0.11
C THR A 114 13.23 -1.74 -0.90
N GLY A 115 14.47 -1.62 -0.41
CA GLY A 115 15.43 -0.61 -0.88
C GLY A 115 15.15 0.80 -0.34
N ASN A 116 13.88 1.15 -0.13
CA ASN A 116 13.46 2.43 0.48
C ASN A 116 13.39 2.35 2.02
N MET A 117 13.10 1.17 2.57
CA MET A 117 13.02 0.95 4.01
C MET A 117 13.29 -0.50 4.41
N LYS A 118 13.49 -0.71 5.71
CA LYS A 118 13.58 -2.05 6.33
C LYS A 118 12.55 -2.20 7.45
N LYS A 119 11.93 -3.38 7.53
CA LYS A 119 10.94 -3.72 8.56
C LYS A 119 11.16 -5.14 9.06
N ASN A 120 11.32 -5.28 10.37
CA ASN A 120 11.40 -6.60 10.99
C ASN A 120 9.99 -7.16 11.23
N PHE A 121 9.86 -8.47 11.13
CA PHE A 121 8.64 -9.21 11.46
C PHE A 121 8.98 -10.44 12.31
N ASN A 122 7.98 -10.88 13.07
CA ASN A 122 8.01 -12.11 13.83
C ASN A 122 6.60 -12.71 13.82
N VAL A 123 6.51 -14.02 13.65
CA VAL A 123 5.29 -14.81 13.68
C VAL A 123 5.55 -15.97 14.63
N ALA A 124 4.93 -15.91 15.80
CA ALA A 124 5.07 -16.94 16.82
C ALA A 124 4.07 -18.09 16.58
N ILE A 125 4.48 -19.30 16.97
CA ILE A 125 3.64 -20.50 17.00
C ILE A 125 2.94 -20.74 15.65
N VAL A 126 3.73 -21.04 14.63
CA VAL A 126 3.23 -21.39 13.30
C VAL A 126 2.72 -22.83 13.33
N MET A 127 1.41 -22.97 13.50
CA MET A 127 0.70 -24.25 13.49
C MET A 127 0.83 -24.96 12.13
N PRO A 128 0.71 -26.31 12.10
CA PRO A 128 0.57 -27.06 10.87
C PRO A 128 -0.51 -26.50 9.94
N GLY A 129 -0.23 -26.48 8.64
CA GLY A 129 -1.06 -25.88 7.61
C GLY A 129 -0.60 -24.48 7.20
N THR A 130 -1.49 -23.75 6.51
CA THR A 130 -1.21 -22.41 5.98
C THR A 130 -1.84 -21.33 6.87
N SER A 131 -1.04 -20.34 7.24
CA SER A 131 -1.48 -19.12 7.92
C SER A 131 -1.08 -17.87 7.13
N THR A 132 -1.82 -16.80 7.32
CA THR A 132 -1.59 -15.51 6.65
C THR A 132 -1.35 -14.41 7.69
N HIS A 133 -0.31 -13.61 7.48
CA HIS A 133 0.12 -12.56 8.40
C HIS A 133 0.41 -11.27 7.66
N THR A 134 -0.31 -10.21 8.01
CA THR A 134 -0.14 -8.89 7.38
C THR A 134 0.88 -8.06 8.16
N ILE A 135 2.00 -7.76 7.53
CA ILE A 135 3.01 -6.84 8.04
C ILE A 135 2.71 -5.44 7.52
N THR A 136 2.09 -4.62 8.37
CA THR A 136 1.71 -3.23 8.05
C THR A 136 2.88 -2.27 8.21
N GLY A 137 2.74 -1.07 7.63
CA GLY A 137 3.74 -0.02 7.73
C GLY A 137 4.94 -0.31 6.83
N VAL A 138 4.67 -0.86 5.65
CA VAL A 138 5.62 -1.06 4.54
C VAL A 138 5.05 -0.34 3.31
N PRO A 139 5.02 1.01 3.30
CA PRO A 139 4.49 1.80 2.18
C PRO A 139 5.29 1.65 0.89
N LEU A 140 4.59 1.70 -0.25
CA LEU A 140 5.19 1.82 -1.58
C LEU A 140 5.65 3.27 -1.79
N LEU A 141 6.98 3.47 -1.84
CA LEU A 141 7.58 4.81 -1.85
C LEU A 141 8.11 5.23 -3.23
N THR A 142 8.13 4.33 -4.20
CA THR A 142 8.51 4.58 -5.59
C THR A 142 7.52 3.86 -6.52
N CYS A 143 7.44 4.26 -7.79
CA CYS A 143 6.52 3.65 -8.76
C CYS A 143 6.77 2.15 -8.95
N LYS A 144 8.01 1.71 -8.71
CA LYS A 144 8.42 0.31 -8.66
C LYS A 144 9.44 0.13 -7.55
N GLU A 145 9.35 -0.96 -6.82
CA GLU A 145 10.41 -1.38 -5.91
C GLU A 145 10.60 -2.90 -5.91
N ASN A 146 11.87 -3.29 -5.73
CA ASN A 146 12.23 -4.68 -5.51
C ASN A 146 12.17 -4.96 -4.01
N ILE A 147 11.56 -6.08 -3.64
CA ILE A 147 11.38 -6.50 -2.26
C ILE A 147 12.27 -7.72 -2.03
N LYS A 148 13.04 -7.67 -0.95
CA LYS A 148 13.86 -8.77 -0.46
C LYS A 148 13.44 -9.08 0.97
N ILE A 149 13.00 -10.31 1.21
CA ILE A 149 12.67 -10.80 2.55
C ILE A 149 13.72 -11.82 2.95
N THR A 150 14.54 -11.48 3.95
CA THR A 150 15.46 -12.41 4.59
C THR A 150 14.80 -12.96 5.84
N TRP A 151 14.66 -14.27 5.94
CA TRP A 151 13.90 -14.90 7.01
C TRP A 151 14.52 -16.21 7.51
N SER A 152 14.13 -16.58 8.71
CA SER A 152 14.57 -17.76 9.43
C SER A 152 13.39 -18.38 10.19
N ALA A 153 13.55 -19.64 10.57
CA ALA A 153 12.60 -20.36 11.42
C ALA A 153 13.32 -21.04 12.59
N LYS A 154 12.66 -21.08 13.75
CA LYS A 154 13.14 -21.65 15.01
C LYS A 154 12.02 -22.45 15.65
N ASP A 155 12.34 -23.63 16.19
CA ASP A 155 11.51 -24.37 17.15
C ASP A 155 12.41 -25.06 18.19
N GLY A 156 12.01 -24.92 19.45
CA GLY A 156 12.87 -25.12 20.62
C GLY A 156 14.05 -24.15 20.65
N GLU A 157 15.21 -24.61 21.11
CA GLU A 157 16.45 -23.80 21.15
C GLU A 157 17.20 -23.78 19.81
N ASN A 158 16.79 -24.59 18.83
CA ASN A 158 17.51 -24.80 17.57
C ASN A 158 17.03 -23.85 16.46
N VAL A 159 17.96 -23.15 15.82
CA VAL A 159 17.69 -22.41 14.58
C VAL A 159 17.94 -23.36 13.41
N PHE A 160 16.88 -23.74 12.69
CA PHE A 160 16.94 -24.86 11.72
C PHE A 160 17.53 -24.49 10.37
N ALA A 161 17.32 -23.25 9.94
CA ALA A 161 18.01 -22.66 8.82
C ALA A 161 18.05 -21.15 9.05
N SER A 162 19.21 -20.55 8.76
CA SER A 162 19.42 -19.12 8.91
C SER A 162 19.40 -18.45 7.55
N SER A 163 18.62 -17.37 7.44
CA SER A 163 18.75 -16.36 6.38
C SER A 163 18.40 -16.85 4.97
N VAL A 164 17.27 -17.54 4.82
CA VAL A 164 16.68 -17.79 3.49
C VAL A 164 16.20 -16.47 2.90
N VAL A 165 16.42 -16.28 1.60
CA VAL A 165 16.10 -15.03 0.90
C VAL A 165 14.99 -15.28 -0.11
N SER A 166 13.85 -14.61 0.09
CA SER A 166 12.79 -14.47 -0.92
C SER A 166 12.90 -13.12 -1.60
N THR A 167 12.73 -13.08 -2.92
CA THR A 167 12.76 -11.85 -3.71
C THR A 167 11.48 -11.71 -4.52
N GLY A 168 11.14 -10.47 -4.86
CA GLY A 168 9.99 -10.14 -5.68
C GLY A 168 9.94 -8.64 -5.93
N SER A 169 8.82 -8.15 -6.44
CA SER A 169 8.63 -6.71 -6.66
C SER A 169 7.15 -6.34 -6.60
N ARG A 170 6.89 -5.05 -6.41
CA ARG A 170 5.57 -4.44 -6.59
C ARG A 170 5.68 -3.15 -7.39
N GLU A 171 4.60 -2.79 -8.06
CA GLU A 171 4.51 -1.61 -8.91
C GLU A 171 3.18 -0.88 -8.67
N ILE A 172 3.19 0.44 -8.84
CA ILE A 172 1.96 1.25 -8.83
C ILE A 172 1.00 0.76 -9.93
N PRO A 173 -0.33 0.72 -9.70
CA PRO A 173 -1.29 0.40 -10.74
C PRO A 173 -1.14 1.28 -11.99
N SER A 174 -1.30 0.68 -13.16
CA SER A 174 -1.18 1.38 -14.44
C SER A 174 -2.14 2.57 -14.55
N ASP A 175 -3.35 2.43 -14.02
CA ASP A 175 -4.37 3.48 -14.10
C ASP A 175 -3.98 4.71 -13.29
N LEU A 176 -3.29 4.53 -12.16
CA LEU A 176 -2.74 5.65 -11.40
C LEU A 176 -1.53 6.25 -12.11
N LEU A 177 -0.61 5.41 -12.60
CA LEU A 177 0.57 5.90 -13.32
C LEU A 177 0.21 6.69 -14.59
N ASN A 178 -0.82 6.25 -15.31
CA ASN A 178 -1.30 6.87 -16.55
C ASN A 178 -1.93 8.25 -16.33
N LEU A 179 -2.28 8.61 -15.09
CA LEU A 179 -2.71 9.97 -14.77
C LEU A 179 -1.55 10.99 -14.81
N TRP A 180 -0.30 10.54 -14.74
CA TRP A 180 0.87 11.41 -14.63
C TRP A 180 1.52 11.71 -15.98
N SER A 181 2.07 12.91 -16.13
CA SER A 181 2.80 13.33 -17.32
C SER A 181 4.22 12.75 -17.34
N PRO A 182 4.79 12.37 -18.50
CA PRO A 182 6.20 12.01 -18.59
C PRO A 182 7.14 13.19 -18.29
N GLY A 183 6.65 14.42 -18.46
CA GLY A 183 7.33 15.66 -18.09
C GLY A 183 8.78 15.75 -18.57
N SER A 184 9.61 16.44 -17.79
CA SER A 184 11.03 16.66 -18.09
C SER A 184 11.93 15.47 -17.73
N LYS A 185 11.37 14.37 -17.19
CA LYS A 185 12.13 13.19 -16.78
C LYS A 185 12.10 12.07 -17.82
N GLY A 186 11.39 12.26 -18.94
CA GLY A 186 11.35 11.31 -20.06
C GLY A 186 10.46 10.09 -19.83
N SER A 187 9.93 9.87 -18.63
CA SER A 187 8.95 8.82 -18.35
C SER A 187 8.02 9.23 -17.20
N ARG A 188 6.80 8.66 -17.21
CA ARG A 188 5.78 8.90 -16.17
C ARG A 188 6.29 8.51 -14.79
N SER A 189 6.91 7.33 -14.70
CA SER A 189 7.47 6.78 -13.47
C SER A 189 8.54 7.70 -12.88
N ALA A 190 9.53 8.11 -13.68
CA ALA A 190 10.60 8.99 -13.21
C ALA A 190 10.09 10.39 -12.81
N CYS A 191 9.06 10.90 -13.49
CA CYS A 191 8.44 12.18 -13.14
C CYS A 191 7.63 12.08 -11.84
N LEU A 192 6.84 11.02 -11.68
CA LEU A 192 6.04 10.78 -10.49
C LEU A 192 6.92 10.53 -9.26
N ASP A 193 7.96 9.70 -9.38
CA ASP A 193 8.94 9.48 -8.30
C ASP A 193 9.60 10.79 -7.86
N TYR A 194 10.00 11.64 -8.82
CA TYR A 194 10.58 12.95 -8.52
C TYR A 194 9.62 13.84 -7.72
N HIS A 195 8.36 13.94 -8.16
CA HIS A 195 7.38 14.80 -7.51
C HIS A 195 6.90 14.25 -6.17
N PHE A 196 6.71 12.94 -6.04
CA PHE A 196 6.38 12.30 -4.78
C PHE A 196 7.50 12.45 -3.75
N ASN A 197 8.76 12.20 -4.13
CA ASN A 197 9.89 12.37 -3.23
C ASN A 197 10.01 13.82 -2.73
N LYS A 198 9.68 14.80 -3.59
CA LYS A 198 9.74 16.22 -3.24
C LYS A 198 8.55 16.67 -2.39
N HIS A 199 7.33 16.30 -2.76
CA HIS A 199 6.10 16.91 -2.24
C HIS A 199 5.21 15.96 -1.44
N GLY A 200 5.44 14.64 -1.51
CA GLY A 200 4.60 13.63 -0.85
C GLY A 200 4.42 13.88 0.64
N LYS A 201 5.53 14.20 1.34
CA LYS A 201 5.51 14.57 2.77
C LYS A 201 4.76 15.87 3.04
N GLU A 202 4.91 16.87 2.17
CA GLU A 202 4.25 18.19 2.33
C GLU A 202 2.73 18.05 2.33
N VAL A 203 2.21 17.12 1.53
CA VAL A 203 0.77 16.82 1.40
C VAL A 203 0.33 15.68 2.32
N SER A 204 1.21 15.14 3.17
CA SER A 204 0.92 14.03 4.09
C SER A 204 0.47 12.74 3.39
N ALA A 205 0.95 12.50 2.16
CA ALA A 205 0.79 11.21 1.50
C ALA A 205 1.74 10.18 2.12
N SER A 206 1.19 9.05 2.53
CA SER A 206 1.92 7.96 3.19
C SER A 206 2.59 7.01 2.19
N ASN A 207 2.05 6.93 0.96
CA ASN A 207 2.60 6.15 -0.15
C ASN A 207 2.34 6.88 -1.48
N ILE A 208 3.00 6.41 -2.54
CA ILE A 208 2.94 7.04 -3.86
C ILE A 208 1.56 6.93 -4.54
N CYS A 209 0.82 5.84 -4.31
CA CYS A 209 -0.54 5.67 -4.84
C CYS A 209 -1.50 6.71 -4.24
N GLN A 210 -1.44 6.89 -2.91
CA GLN A 210 -2.20 7.90 -2.19
C GLN A 210 -1.88 9.30 -2.71
N TYR A 211 -0.61 9.61 -2.96
CA TYR A 211 -0.21 10.90 -3.52
C TYR A 211 -0.88 11.20 -4.87
N VAL A 212 -0.92 10.21 -5.78
CA VAL A 212 -1.62 10.35 -7.07
C VAL A 212 -3.13 10.55 -6.88
N ARG A 213 -3.77 9.75 -6.00
CA ARG A 213 -5.21 9.91 -5.70
C ARG A 213 -5.53 11.29 -5.13
N MET A 214 -4.68 11.81 -4.24
CA MET A 214 -4.86 13.15 -3.69
C MET A 214 -4.78 14.23 -4.77
N ALA A 215 -3.80 14.14 -5.67
CA ALA A 215 -3.68 15.06 -6.80
C ALA A 215 -4.91 15.00 -7.72
N ASP A 216 -5.39 13.79 -8.03
CA ASP A 216 -6.58 13.58 -8.87
C ASP A 216 -7.88 14.06 -8.19
N ASN A 217 -8.00 13.91 -6.88
CA ASN A 217 -9.14 14.46 -6.14
C ASN A 217 -9.15 15.99 -6.18
N VAL A 218 -7.99 16.64 -6.01
CA VAL A 218 -7.89 18.09 -6.19
C VAL A 218 -8.24 18.50 -7.62
N ARG A 219 -7.81 17.73 -8.64
CA ARG A 219 -8.21 17.95 -10.04
C ARG A 219 -9.74 17.90 -10.21
N LYS A 220 -10.40 16.90 -9.64
CA LYS A 220 -11.87 16.76 -9.68
C LYS A 220 -12.56 17.92 -8.98
N ASP A 221 -12.04 18.38 -7.84
CA ASP A 221 -12.60 19.52 -7.11
C ASP A 221 -12.45 20.83 -7.88
N VAL A 222 -11.29 21.06 -8.50
CA VAL A 222 -11.05 22.20 -9.40
C VAL A 222 -12.09 22.23 -10.53
N ILE A 223 -12.35 21.09 -11.17
CA ILE A 223 -13.36 20.96 -12.23
C ILE A 223 -14.76 21.22 -11.66
N LYS A 224 -15.13 20.53 -10.57
CA LYS A 224 -16.46 20.62 -9.95
C LYS A 224 -16.80 22.04 -9.51
N LYS A 225 -15.83 22.77 -8.97
CA LYS A 225 -15.98 24.16 -8.54
C LYS A 225 -15.73 25.18 -9.66
N ASN A 226 -15.40 24.72 -10.87
CA ASN A 226 -15.09 25.56 -12.03
C ASN A 226 -14.05 26.65 -11.72
N LEU A 227 -13.00 26.27 -10.96
CA LEU A 227 -11.95 27.21 -10.58
C LEU A 227 -11.15 27.64 -11.82
N LYS A 228 -10.70 28.90 -11.83
CA LYS A 228 -9.84 29.42 -12.89
C LYS A 228 -8.37 29.17 -12.58
N PRO A 229 -7.52 28.91 -13.60
CA PRO A 229 -6.09 28.78 -13.38
C PRO A 229 -5.53 30.11 -12.88
N ILE A 230 -4.57 30.02 -11.95
CA ILE A 230 -3.83 31.18 -11.44
C ILE A 230 -2.89 31.72 -12.52
N ARG A 231 -2.22 30.81 -13.24
CA ARG A 231 -1.26 31.15 -14.31
C ARG A 231 -0.93 29.92 -15.17
N SER A 232 -0.37 30.18 -16.35
CA SER A 232 0.33 29.16 -17.14
C SER A 232 1.65 28.76 -16.44
N VAL A 233 2.02 27.49 -16.61
CA VAL A 233 3.26 26.91 -16.07
C VAL A 233 4.14 26.51 -17.25
N PRO A 234 5.19 27.30 -17.57
CA PRO A 234 6.12 26.93 -18.63
C PRO A 234 6.93 25.71 -18.22
N GLY A 235 7.21 24.82 -19.18
CA GLY A 235 7.99 23.61 -18.95
C GLY A 235 7.91 22.61 -20.09
N ALA A 236 8.42 21.40 -19.83
CA ALA A 236 8.44 20.31 -20.81
C ALA A 236 7.04 19.81 -21.21
N THR A 237 6.05 19.95 -20.32
CA THR A 237 4.66 19.58 -20.60
C THR A 237 3.89 20.81 -21.09
N ALA A 238 3.42 20.79 -22.33
CA ALA A 238 2.63 21.86 -22.93
C ALA A 238 1.24 21.97 -22.28
N ASN A 239 0.60 23.14 -22.43
CA ASN A 239 -0.76 23.43 -21.92
C ASN A 239 -0.94 23.15 -20.42
N CYS A 240 0.13 23.32 -19.64
CA CYS A 240 0.12 23.12 -18.20
C CYS A 240 -0.23 24.42 -17.47
N TYR A 241 -1.16 24.32 -16.52
CA TYR A 241 -1.63 25.47 -15.74
C TYR A 241 -1.60 25.17 -14.25
N ARG A 242 -1.42 26.21 -13.45
CA ARG A 242 -1.46 26.14 -11.99
C ARG A 242 -2.86 26.47 -11.48
N TYR A 243 -3.40 25.57 -10.68
CA TYR A 243 -4.60 25.75 -9.88
C TYR A 243 -4.23 25.68 -8.40
N GLU A 244 -5.05 26.33 -7.56
CA GLU A 244 -4.91 26.27 -6.11
C GLU A 244 -6.25 25.92 -5.49
N TYR A 245 -6.22 25.01 -4.52
CA TYR A 245 -7.41 24.54 -3.82
C TYR A 245 -7.08 24.22 -2.37
N GLY A 246 -7.76 24.87 -1.42
CA GLY A 246 -7.43 24.78 0.00
C GLY A 246 -5.97 25.14 0.23
N ILE A 247 -5.18 24.23 0.82
CA ILE A 247 -3.74 24.39 1.06
C ILE A 247 -2.85 23.85 -0.06
N TYR A 248 -3.43 23.36 -1.15
CA TYR A 248 -2.70 22.66 -2.20
C TYR A 248 -2.56 23.50 -3.46
N TYR A 249 -1.50 23.23 -4.21
CA TYR A 249 -1.41 23.59 -5.62
C TYR A 249 -1.46 22.34 -6.49
N LEU A 250 -1.99 22.50 -7.69
CA LEU A 250 -2.01 21.49 -8.74
C LEU A 250 -1.49 22.09 -10.04
N HIS A 251 -0.51 21.45 -10.66
CA HIS A 251 -0.13 21.67 -12.04
C HIS A 251 -0.71 20.53 -12.88
N VAL A 252 -1.51 20.87 -13.88
CA VAL A 252 -2.26 19.91 -14.69
C VAL A 252 -2.44 20.43 -16.11
N VAL A 253 -2.43 19.51 -17.07
CA VAL A 253 -2.69 19.81 -18.48
C VAL A 253 -4.16 20.14 -18.68
N CYS A 254 -4.44 21.25 -19.35
CA CYS A 254 -5.79 21.61 -19.77
C CYS A 254 -6.08 21.15 -21.19
N VAL A 255 -7.24 20.52 -21.39
CA VAL A 255 -7.79 20.12 -22.68
C VAL A 255 -9.11 20.87 -22.84
N ASN A 256 -9.24 21.69 -23.89
CA ASN A 256 -10.40 22.56 -24.11
C ASN A 256 -10.76 23.40 -22.87
N ASP A 257 -9.75 24.02 -22.25
CA ASP A 257 -9.85 24.84 -21.03
C ASP A 257 -10.34 24.10 -19.77
N VAL A 258 -10.41 22.76 -19.81
CA VAL A 258 -10.73 21.92 -18.66
C VAL A 258 -9.46 21.21 -18.18
N PRO A 259 -9.14 21.21 -16.87
CA PRO A 259 -7.97 20.51 -16.32
C PRO A 259 -8.20 18.99 -16.26
N SER A 260 -8.44 18.35 -17.41
CA SER A 260 -8.75 16.93 -17.57
C SER A 260 -7.59 16.09 -18.11
N GLY A 261 -6.48 16.72 -18.52
CA GLY A 261 -5.28 16.03 -19.00
C GLY A 261 -4.39 15.49 -17.88
N ASP A 262 -3.14 15.18 -18.25
CA ASP A 262 -2.13 14.63 -17.35
C ASP A 262 -1.85 15.56 -16.15
N LEU A 263 -1.74 14.96 -14.97
CA LEU A 263 -1.17 15.57 -13.76
C LEU A 263 0.33 15.79 -13.97
N VAL A 264 0.84 16.95 -13.56
CA VAL A 264 2.25 17.32 -13.76
C VAL A 264 2.98 17.48 -12.44
N SER A 265 2.37 18.15 -11.46
CA SER A 265 2.95 18.36 -10.14
C SER A 265 1.85 18.65 -9.12
N PHE A 266 2.02 18.15 -7.91
CA PHE A 266 1.07 18.34 -6.83
C PHE A 266 1.83 18.59 -5.53
N GLY A 267 1.44 19.60 -4.76
CA GLY A 267 2.16 19.96 -3.55
C GLY A 267 1.40 20.97 -2.70
N LYS A 268 2.05 21.43 -1.63
CA LYS A 268 1.46 22.42 -0.74
C LYS A 268 1.73 23.84 -1.24
N LYS A 269 0.74 24.74 -1.17
CA LYS A 269 0.90 26.15 -1.56
C LYS A 269 1.74 26.86 -0.49
N TYR A 270 3.03 27.03 -0.72
CA TYR A 270 3.91 27.90 0.07
C TYR A 270 4.94 28.55 -0.85
#